data_AF-A0A2G2DEE7-F1
#
_entry.id   AF-A0A2G2DEE7-F1
#
_cell.length_a   1.000
_cell.length_b   1.000
_cell.length_c   1.000
_cell.angle_alpha   90.00
_cell.angle_beta   90.00
_cell.angle_gamma   90.00
#
_symmetry.space_group_name_H-M   'P 1'
#
loop_
_entity.id
_entity.type
_entity.pdbx_description
1 polymer ?
#
loop_
_entity_poly.entity_id
_entity_poly.type
_entity_poly.pdbx_seq_one_letter_code
_entity_poly.pdbx_strand_id
1 'polypeptide(L)' 'MADFSVWKAFLGSKDAASAKLCVPRISGGLFGTGVGIGLQKEDTALATKFGDAIKTIKTDGTLTTITFKWFGADMVTQ' A
#
# COMPACT_ATOMS: atom_id res chain seq x y z
N MET A 1 -11.66 -17.06 6.02
CA MET A 1 -11.49 -15.60 5.81
C MET A 1 -11.28 -15.38 4.33
N ALA A 2 -12.07 -14.50 3.70
CA ALA A 2 -11.86 -14.11 2.32
C ALA A 2 -10.81 -12.99 2.25
N ASP A 3 -9.89 -13.05 1.29
CA ASP A 3 -8.88 -12.00 1.06
C ASP A 3 -9.50 -10.72 0.47
N PHE A 4 -8.77 -9.59 0.53
CA PHE A 4 -9.18 -8.31 -0.07
C PHE A 4 -9.62 -8.44 -1.53
N SER A 5 -8.97 -9.32 -2.30
CA SER A 5 -9.31 -9.57 -3.70
C SER A 5 -10.74 -10.09 -3.88
N VAL A 6 -11.18 -10.97 -2.97
CA VAL A 6 -12.53 -11.55 -2.96
C VAL A 6 -13.56 -10.51 -2.51
N TRP A 7 -13.24 -9.74 -1.47
CA TRP A 7 -14.11 -8.65 -0.99
C TRP A 7 -14.27 -7.53 -2.02
N LYS A 8 -13.20 -7.18 -2.74
CA LYS A 8 -13.24 -6.20 -3.83
C LYS A 8 -14.16 -6.64 -4.97
N ALA A 9 -14.13 -7.93 -5.33
CA ALA A 9 -15.03 -8.48 -6.34
C ALA A 9 -16.51 -8.43 -5.89
N PHE A 10 -16.78 -8.78 -4.62
CA PHE A 10 -18.13 -8.70 -4.06
C PHE A 10 -18.65 -7.26 -4.00
N LEU A 11 -17.85 -6.33 -3.47
CA LEU A 11 -18.23 -4.92 -3.31
C LEU A 11 -18.40 -4.19 -4.65
N GLY A 12 -17.81 -4.70 -5.74
CA GLY A 12 -18.04 -4.21 -7.10
C GLY A 12 -19.31 -4.76 -7.76
N SER A 13 -20.02 -5.69 -7.13
CA SER A 13 -21.24 -6.30 -7.67
C SER A 13 -22.51 -5.54 -7.27
N LYS A 14 -23.56 -5.67 -8.08
CA LYS A 14 -24.92 -5.19 -7.77
C LYS A 14 -25.46 -5.74 -6.44
N ASP A 15 -24.99 -6.90 -6.02
CA ASP A 15 -25.46 -7.61 -4.83
C ASP A 15 -24.85 -7.02 -3.53
N ALA A 16 -23.85 -6.14 -3.65
CA ALA A 16 -23.24 -5.42 -2.54
C ALA A 16 -23.69 -3.95 -2.41
N ALA A 17 -24.78 -3.55 -3.08
CA ALA A 17 -25.24 -2.15 -3.15
C ALA A 17 -25.49 -1.49 -1.77
N SER A 18 -25.80 -2.28 -0.74
CA SER A 18 -25.98 -1.81 0.65
C SER A 18 -24.84 -2.24 1.59
N ALA A 19 -23.81 -2.92 1.08
CA ALA A 19 -22.69 -3.42 1.86
C ALA A 19 -21.52 -2.44 1.84
N LYS A 20 -20.98 -2.12 3.01
CA LYS A 20 -19.73 -1.37 3.15
C LYS A 20 -18.72 -2.20 3.93
N LEU A 21 -17.49 -2.24 3.44
CA LEU A 21 -16.39 -2.85 4.17
C LEU A 21 -16.06 -1.98 5.41
N CYS A 22 -16.44 -2.46 6.59
CA CYS A 22 -16.07 -1.87 7.87
C CYS A 22 -14.98 -2.73 8.51
N VAL A 23 -13.75 -2.58 8.02
CA VAL A 23 -12.58 -3.22 8.64
C VAL A 23 -11.78 -2.11 9.33
N PRO A 24 -11.51 -2.21 10.64
CA PRO A 24 -10.64 -1.25 11.30
C PRO A 24 -9.28 -1.28 10.63
N ARG A 25 -8.72 -0.11 10.36
CA ARG A 25 -7.34 -0.02 9.87
C ARG A 25 -6.42 -0.53 10.97
N ILE A 26 -5.69 -1.60 10.68
CA ILE A 26 -4.67 -2.16 11.58
C ILE A 26 -3.32 -1.65 11.09
N SER A 27 -2.78 -0.64 11.77
CA SER A 27 -1.46 -0.04 11.48
C SER A 27 -0.84 0.50 12.77
N GLY A 28 0.48 0.50 12.86
CA GLY A 28 1.22 0.91 14.06
C GLY A 28 1.42 -0.22 15.07
N GLY A 29 2.10 0.09 16.19
CA GLY A 29 2.43 -0.89 17.23
C GLY A 29 3.22 -2.09 16.66
N LEU A 30 2.72 -3.30 16.89
CA LEU A 30 3.30 -4.55 16.38
C LEU A 30 3.40 -4.59 14.84
N PHE A 31 2.53 -3.87 14.12
CA PHE A 31 2.43 -3.94 12.66
C PHE A 31 3.32 -2.92 11.94
N GLY A 32 3.99 -2.03 12.68
CA GLY A 32 4.86 -1.00 12.09
C GLY A 32 4.11 0.14 11.38
N THR A 33 4.85 1.11 10.86
CA THR A 33 4.32 2.36 10.28
C THR A 33 4.10 2.29 8.77
N GLY A 34 4.37 1.15 8.12
CA GLY A 34 4.21 1.01 6.68
C GLY A 34 4.99 -0.17 6.12
N VAL A 35 5.24 -0.11 4.81
CA VAL A 35 5.96 -1.12 4.03
C VAL A 35 7.33 -0.58 3.63
N GLY A 36 8.36 -1.43 3.65
CA GLY A 36 9.73 -1.04 3.29
C GLY A 36 10.50 -2.18 2.61
N ILE A 37 11.72 -1.86 2.15
CA ILE A 37 12.64 -2.82 1.53
C ILE A 37 13.57 -3.36 2.62
N GLY A 38 13.62 -4.69 2.79
CA GLY A 38 14.55 -5.35 3.71
C GLY A 38 15.96 -5.40 3.13
N LEU A 39 16.96 -4.98 3.89
CA LEU A 39 18.37 -4.95 3.53
C LEU A 39 19.24 -5.43 4.71
N GLN A 40 20.48 -5.85 4.44
CA GLN A 40 21.46 -6.10 5.51
C GLN A 40 21.80 -4.77 6.21
N LYS A 41 22.20 -4.84 7.47
CA LYS A 41 22.38 -3.64 8.30
C LYS A 41 23.59 -2.81 7.86
N GLU A 42 24.60 -3.49 7.34
CA GLU A 42 25.84 -2.94 6.82
C GLU A 42 25.70 -2.23 5.47
N ASP A 43 24.62 -2.53 4.70
CA ASP A 43 24.39 -2.02 3.34
C ASP A 43 23.85 -0.57 3.30
N THR A 44 24.50 0.32 4.04
CA THR A 44 24.08 1.73 4.18
C THR A 44 24.02 2.48 2.86
N ALA A 45 25.00 2.29 1.97
CA ALA A 45 25.03 2.94 0.66
C ALA A 45 23.87 2.48 -0.25
N LEU A 46 23.47 1.21 -0.16
CA LEU A 46 22.35 0.68 -0.93
C LEU A 46 21.02 1.19 -0.34
N ALA A 47 20.92 1.24 0.99
CA ALA A 47 19.76 1.81 1.68
C ALA A 47 19.53 3.28 1.28
N THR A 48 20.59 4.09 1.22
CA THR A 48 20.48 5.49 0.76
C THR A 48 19.98 5.57 -0.69
N LYS A 49 20.55 4.78 -1.61
CA LYS A 49 20.13 4.78 -3.02
C LYS A 49 18.65 4.44 -3.20
N PHE A 50 18.17 3.40 -2.51
CA PHE A 50 16.74 3.06 -2.54
C PHE A 50 15.88 4.14 -1.91
N GLY A 51 16.31 4.70 -0.77
CA GLY A 51 15.59 5.78 -0.10
C GLY A 51 15.42 7.00 -1.01
N ASP A 52 16.46 7.40 -1.73
CA ASP A 52 16.41 8.54 -2.64
C ASP A 52 15.56 8.24 -3.88
N ALA A 53 15.67 7.04 -4.47
CA ALA A 53 14.81 6.63 -5.56
C ALA A 53 13.32 6.62 -5.15
N ILE A 54 13.00 6.13 -3.95
CA ILE A 54 11.63 6.13 -3.41
C ILE A 54 11.10 7.55 -3.22
N LYS A 55 11.94 8.48 -2.72
CA LYS A 55 11.57 9.90 -2.60
C LYS A 55 11.26 10.51 -3.97
N THR A 56 12.08 10.22 -4.98
CA THR A 56 11.86 10.71 -6.35
C THR A 56 10.52 10.24 -6.89
N ILE A 57 10.25 8.93 -6.87
CA ILE A 57 9.00 8.36 -7.41
C ILE A 57 7.76 8.74 -6.59
N LYS A 58 7.94 9.11 -5.32
CA LYS A 58 6.86 9.67 -4.49
C LYS A 58 6.55 11.11 -4.91
N THR A 59 7.58 11.90 -5.20
CA THR A 59 7.46 13.33 -5.52
C THR A 59 6.93 13.54 -6.94
N ASP A 60 7.35 12.70 -7.89
CA ASP A 60 6.90 12.79 -9.29
C ASP A 60 5.53 12.13 -9.57
N GLY A 61 4.92 11.50 -8.57
CA GLY A 61 3.59 10.85 -8.67
C GLY A 61 3.61 9.45 -9.31
N THR A 62 4.78 8.92 -9.66
CA THR A 62 4.93 7.56 -10.20
C THR A 62 4.40 6.52 -9.21
N LEU A 63 4.70 6.70 -7.92
CA LEU A 63 4.26 5.76 -6.89
C LEU A 63 2.72 5.76 -6.76
N THR A 64 2.09 6.93 -6.80
CA THR A 64 0.63 7.05 -6.82
C THR A 64 0.04 6.31 -8.03
N THR A 65 0.62 6.50 -9.22
CA THR A 65 0.21 5.79 -10.44
C THR A 65 0.28 4.26 -10.28
N ILE A 66 1.36 3.75 -9.69
CA ILE A 66 1.52 2.32 -9.40
C ILE A 66 0.44 1.84 -8.42
N THR A 67 0.15 2.60 -7.36
CA THR A 67 -0.86 2.20 -6.36
C THR A 67 -2.26 2.14 -6.94
N PHE A 68 -2.63 3.09 -7.80
CA PHE A 68 -3.92 3.04 -8.50
C PHE A 68 -4.02 1.86 -9.45
N LYS A 69 -2.95 1.53 -10.19
CA LYS A 69 -2.93 0.40 -11.11
C LYS A 69 -3.23 -0.93 -10.42
N TRP A 70 -2.63 -1.18 -9.26
CA TRP A 70 -2.73 -2.47 -8.59
C TRP A 70 -3.86 -2.54 -7.55
N PHE A 71 -4.11 -1.45 -6.83
CA PHE A 71 -5.05 -1.44 -5.72
C PHE A 71 -6.33 -0.67 -6.03
N GLY A 72 -6.30 0.27 -6.98
CA GLY A 72 -7.44 1.13 -7.31
C GLY A 72 -7.65 2.27 -6.31
N ALA A 73 -6.66 2.57 -5.48
CA ALA A 73 -6.67 3.64 -4.51
C ALA A 73 -5.25 4.18 -4.31
N ASP A 74 -5.15 5.43 -3.88
CA ASP A 74 -3.87 6.02 -3.47
C ASP A 74 -3.45 5.43 -2.13
N MET A 75 -2.31 4.75 -2.11
CA MET A 75 -1.70 4.21 -0.89
C MET A 75 -0.51 5.04 -0.39
N VAL A 76 -0.15 6.11 -1.10
CA VAL A 76 1.00 6.98 -0.82
C VAL A 76 0.63 8.10 0.14
N THR A 77 -0.59 8.62 0.01
CA THR A 77 -1.20 9.58 0.94
C THR A 77 -1.63 8.84 2.21
N GLN A 78 -0.67 8.66 3.11
CA GLN A 78 -0.82 8.13 4.47
C GLN A 78 -0.36 9.19 5.45
#